data_AF-A0A953TA61-F1
#
_entry.id   AF-A0A953TA61-F1
#
_cell.length_a   1.000
_cell.length_b   1.000
_cell.length_c   1.000
_cell.angle_alpha   90.00
_cell.angle_beta   90.00
_cell.angle_gamma   90.00
#
_symmetry.space_group_name_H-M   'P 1'
#
loop_
_entity.id
_entity.type
_entity.pdbx_description
1 polymer ?
#
loop_
_entity_poly.entity_id
_entity_poly.type
_entity_poly.pdbx_seq_one_letter_code
_entity_poly.pdbx_strand_id
1 'polypeptide(L)'
;MSERARSPEQPLEEAVSRALRENLAPLQGTIDDLDTAFADLVAACSSSRPSNALPAMVRAQTAAAALAAGLSSLSNFVAFALKPRAHGVPQAVAAAAAPAVEEVEEPAAEEEPAWAEEPVAPAPVAARPTRPVAAPPPAAPAKPARPAPFNVATLSAELQDLHRRANRVAKVAMQDIKLLRPDDVQLGQEHKDICHRLRSDIDKARKEYDRRFQAIQEHPVDYFRSWMVEILAGGDVDALGEYPYPSPVPR
;
A
#
# COMPACT_ATOMS: atom_id res chain seq x y z
N MET A 1 -26.67 -4.15 51.39
CA MET A 1 -27.01 -4.26 49.95
C MET A 1 -25.99 -3.42 49.22
N SER A 2 -25.23 -3.99 48.28
CA SER A 2 -24.07 -3.29 47.71
C SER A 2 -24.39 -2.78 46.30
N GLU A 3 -24.79 -1.51 46.20
CA GLU A 3 -24.78 -0.80 44.92
C GLU A 3 -23.33 -0.60 44.47
N ARG A 4 -22.82 -1.57 43.71
CA ARG A 4 -21.52 -1.48 43.06
C ARG A 4 -21.63 -0.42 41.97
N ALA A 5 -20.84 0.66 42.09
CA ALA A 5 -20.94 1.82 41.21
C ALA A 5 -20.91 1.39 39.73
N ARG A 6 -22.03 1.65 39.03
CA ARG A 6 -22.22 1.30 37.61
C ARG A 6 -21.26 2.16 36.78
N SER A 7 -20.22 1.53 36.26
CA SER A 7 -19.14 2.26 35.59
C SER A 7 -19.64 2.90 34.29
N PRO A 8 -19.17 4.11 33.91
CA PRO A 8 -19.71 4.87 32.77
C PRO A 8 -19.51 4.17 31.42
N GLU A 9 -18.66 3.16 31.37
CA GLU A 9 -18.42 2.32 30.19
C GLU A 9 -19.56 1.31 29.96
N GLN A 10 -20.22 0.82 31.00
CA GLN A 10 -21.30 -0.18 30.88
C GLN A 10 -22.50 0.28 30.00
N PRO A 11 -23.03 1.52 30.12
CA PRO A 11 -24.06 1.98 29.19
C PRO A 11 -23.54 2.21 27.76
N LEU A 12 -22.23 2.45 27.58
CA LEU A 12 -21.62 2.53 26.24
C LEU A 12 -21.51 1.13 25.62
N GLU A 13 -21.06 0.13 26.37
CA GLU A 13 -21.03 -1.28 25.95
C GLU A 13 -22.44 -1.80 25.61
N GLU A 14 -23.45 -1.42 26.39
CA GLU A 14 -24.85 -1.78 26.13
C GLU A 14 -25.41 -1.07 24.89
N ALA A 15 -25.03 0.19 24.63
CA ALA A 15 -25.38 0.91 23.42
C ALA A 15 -24.70 0.32 22.16
N VAL A 16 -23.40 -0.01 22.26
CA VAL A 16 -22.62 -0.60 21.16
C VAL A 16 -23.10 -2.01 20.83
N SER A 17 -23.36 -2.85 21.83
CA SER A 17 -23.88 -4.21 21.62
C SER A 17 -25.33 -4.24 21.10
N ARG A 18 -26.15 -3.24 21.46
CA ARG A 18 -27.47 -3.00 20.85
C ARG A 18 -27.34 -2.61 19.37
N ALA A 19 -26.55 -1.58 19.06
CA ALA A 19 -26.31 -1.13 17.70
C ALA A 19 -25.72 -2.24 16.79
N LEU A 20 -24.79 -3.05 17.32
CA LEU A 20 -24.27 -4.23 16.64
C LEU A 20 -25.37 -5.24 16.30
N ARG A 21 -26.25 -5.57 17.25
CA ARG A 21 -27.37 -6.50 17.02
C ARG A 21 -28.35 -5.98 15.96
N GLU A 22 -28.66 -4.68 16.00
CA GLU A 22 -29.53 -4.02 15.04
C GLU A 22 -28.93 -4.00 13.61
N ASN A 23 -27.60 -3.91 13.48
CA ASN A 23 -26.91 -3.95 12.19
C ASN A 23 -26.59 -5.38 11.70
N LEU A 24 -26.51 -6.39 12.57
CA LEU A 24 -26.29 -7.79 12.16
C LEU A 24 -27.52 -8.42 11.49
N ALA A 25 -28.74 -8.06 11.91
CA ALA A 25 -29.98 -8.57 11.31
C ALA A 25 -30.13 -8.28 9.79
N PRO A 26 -29.93 -7.05 9.27
CA PRO A 26 -29.95 -6.82 7.84
C PRO A 26 -28.79 -7.49 7.10
N LEU A 27 -27.62 -7.70 7.74
CA LEU A 27 -26.51 -8.43 7.11
C LEU A 27 -26.82 -9.91 6.94
N GLN A 28 -27.55 -10.54 7.87
CA GLN A 28 -28.06 -11.91 7.70
C GLN A 28 -28.96 -11.99 6.46
N GLY A 29 -29.89 -11.05 6.28
CA GLY A 29 -30.70 -10.95 5.06
C GLY A 29 -29.86 -10.84 3.78
N THR A 30 -28.77 -10.05 3.78
CA THR A 30 -27.87 -9.98 2.61
C THR A 30 -27.05 -11.24 2.36
N ILE A 31 -26.90 -12.13 3.34
CA ILE A 31 -26.29 -13.45 3.18
C ILE A 31 -27.33 -14.42 2.59
N ASP A 32 -28.55 -14.44 3.13
CA ASP A 32 -29.66 -15.26 2.60
C ASP A 32 -29.98 -14.91 1.13
N ASP A 33 -29.97 -13.62 0.78
CA ASP A 33 -30.09 -13.14 -0.61
C ASP A 33 -28.92 -13.58 -1.50
N LEU A 34 -27.70 -13.65 -0.96
CA LEU A 34 -26.49 -14.07 -1.69
C LEU A 34 -26.50 -15.58 -1.95
N ASP A 35 -26.84 -16.40 -0.96
CA ASP A 35 -26.99 -17.85 -1.11
C ASP A 35 -28.13 -18.19 -2.09
N THR A 36 -29.25 -17.45 -2.02
CA THR A 36 -30.34 -17.56 -2.99
C THR A 36 -29.88 -17.21 -4.40
N ALA A 37 -29.14 -16.11 -4.58
CA ALA A 37 -28.59 -15.71 -5.88
C ALA A 37 -27.54 -16.70 -6.43
N PHE A 38 -26.78 -17.35 -5.55
CA PHE A 38 -25.84 -18.40 -5.93
C PHE A 38 -26.56 -19.69 -6.35
N ALA A 39 -27.65 -20.07 -5.65
CA ALA A 39 -28.51 -21.17 -6.06
C ALA A 39 -29.19 -20.91 -7.43
N ASP A 40 -29.71 -19.70 -7.65
CA ASP A 40 -30.22 -19.23 -8.95
C ASP A 40 -29.14 -19.37 -10.05
N LEU A 41 -27.89 -19.00 -9.74
CA LEU A 41 -26.77 -19.08 -10.68
C LEU A 41 -26.37 -20.52 -11.01
N VAL A 42 -26.31 -21.41 -10.02
CA VAL A 42 -26.04 -22.85 -10.23
C VAL A 42 -27.17 -23.48 -11.06
N ALA A 43 -28.43 -23.13 -10.79
CA ALA A 43 -29.57 -23.57 -11.59
C ALA A 43 -29.50 -23.04 -13.04
N ALA A 44 -29.17 -21.76 -13.24
CA ALA A 44 -29.01 -21.18 -14.58
C ALA A 44 -27.86 -21.83 -15.38
N CYS A 45 -26.75 -22.18 -14.71
CA CYS A 45 -25.62 -22.90 -15.29
C CYS A 45 -25.94 -24.36 -15.69
N SER A 46 -27.03 -24.94 -15.18
CA SER A 46 -27.54 -26.23 -15.68
C SER A 46 -28.30 -26.11 -17.01
N SER A 47 -28.66 -24.89 -17.44
CA SER A 47 -29.33 -24.64 -18.71
C SER A 47 -28.37 -24.45 -19.87
N SER A 48 -28.75 -24.87 -21.07
CA SER A 48 -27.93 -24.78 -22.29
C SER A 48 -27.77 -23.36 -22.88
N ARG A 49 -28.14 -22.31 -22.13
CA ARG A 49 -28.10 -20.91 -22.56
C ARG A 49 -27.40 -20.02 -21.50
N PRO A 50 -26.12 -19.66 -21.69
CA PRO A 50 -25.37 -18.89 -20.69
C PRO A 50 -25.92 -17.47 -20.46
N SER A 51 -26.73 -16.94 -21.38
CA SER A 51 -27.50 -15.69 -21.19
C SER A 51 -28.37 -15.70 -19.94
N ASN A 52 -28.85 -16.87 -19.52
CA ASN A 52 -29.74 -17.04 -18.37
C ASN A 52 -29.00 -16.85 -17.02
N ALA A 53 -27.67 -17.01 -17.01
CA ALA A 53 -26.86 -16.86 -15.80
C ALA A 53 -26.59 -15.38 -15.43
N LEU A 54 -26.69 -14.47 -16.40
CA LEU A 54 -26.34 -13.05 -16.21
C LEU A 54 -27.14 -12.36 -15.08
N PRO A 55 -28.48 -12.51 -14.95
CA PRO A 55 -29.23 -11.84 -13.88
C PRO A 55 -28.87 -12.38 -12.49
N ALA A 56 -28.67 -13.70 -12.36
CA ALA A 56 -28.28 -14.32 -11.09
C ALA A 56 -26.86 -13.91 -10.68
N MET A 57 -25.92 -13.88 -11.64
CA MET A 57 -24.55 -13.42 -11.42
C MET A 57 -24.50 -11.95 -10.99
N VAL A 58 -25.29 -11.07 -11.60
CA VAL A 58 -25.39 -9.65 -11.19
C VAL A 58 -26.01 -9.53 -9.80
N ARG A 59 -27.08 -10.27 -9.49
CA ARG A 59 -27.70 -10.29 -8.15
C ARG A 59 -26.67 -10.71 -7.09
N ALA A 60 -25.96 -11.82 -7.31
CA ALA A 60 -24.93 -12.32 -6.40
C ALA A 60 -23.79 -11.30 -6.22
N GLN A 61 -23.35 -10.65 -7.30
CA GLN A 61 -22.35 -9.58 -7.22
C GLN A 61 -22.84 -8.39 -6.37
N THR A 62 -24.10 -7.97 -6.53
CA THR A 62 -24.68 -6.87 -5.73
C THR A 62 -24.84 -7.23 -4.25
N ALA A 63 -25.27 -8.46 -3.93
CA ALA A 63 -25.42 -8.92 -2.55
C ALA A 63 -24.06 -9.04 -1.84
N ALA A 64 -23.06 -9.61 -2.53
CA ALA A 64 -21.68 -9.68 -2.01
C ALA A 64 -21.06 -8.29 -1.79
N ALA A 65 -21.32 -7.33 -2.69
CA ALA A 65 -20.85 -5.95 -2.53
C ALA A 65 -21.53 -5.24 -1.34
N ALA A 66 -22.84 -5.43 -1.14
CA ALA A 66 -23.58 -4.88 -0.01
C ALA A 66 -23.08 -5.46 1.33
N LEU A 67 -22.88 -6.78 1.40
CA LEU A 67 -22.32 -7.48 2.56
C LEU A 67 -20.90 -6.97 2.90
N ALA A 68 -20.03 -6.83 1.90
CA ALA A 68 -18.67 -6.31 2.09
C ALA A 68 -18.66 -4.85 2.60
N ALA A 69 -19.54 -3.99 2.09
CA ALA A 69 -19.67 -2.61 2.56
C ALA A 69 -20.21 -2.56 4.01
N GLY A 70 -21.20 -3.41 4.32
CA GLY A 70 -21.79 -3.53 5.65
C GLY A 70 -20.81 -4.01 6.72
N LEU A 71 -20.03 -5.06 6.42
CA LEU A 71 -18.96 -5.55 7.30
C LEU A 71 -17.86 -4.49 7.51
N SER A 72 -17.51 -3.73 6.47
CA SER A 72 -16.54 -2.62 6.56
C SER A 72 -17.07 -1.49 7.45
N SER A 73 -18.36 -1.15 7.32
CA SER A 73 -19.03 -0.16 8.17
C SER A 73 -19.07 -0.59 9.64
N LEU A 74 -19.43 -1.85 9.92
CA LEU A 74 -19.39 -2.41 11.28
C LEU A 74 -17.98 -2.41 11.88
N SER A 75 -16.96 -2.79 11.11
CA SER A 75 -15.57 -2.76 11.56
C SER A 75 -15.14 -1.35 11.96
N ASN A 76 -15.45 -0.34 11.14
CA ASN A 76 -15.19 1.06 11.44
C ASN A 76 -15.98 1.58 12.65
N PHE A 77 -17.25 1.19 12.80
CA PHE A 77 -18.06 1.54 13.97
C PHE A 77 -17.46 1.00 15.27
N VAL A 78 -17.06 -0.28 15.30
CA VAL A 78 -16.40 -0.90 16.46
C VAL A 78 -15.04 -0.23 16.75
N ALA A 79 -14.25 0.02 15.71
CA ALA A 79 -12.95 0.70 15.82
C ALA A 79 -13.07 2.18 16.25
N PHE A 80 -14.24 2.82 16.08
CA PHE A 80 -14.53 4.14 16.62
C PHE A 80 -15.06 4.06 18.06
N ALA A 81 -15.97 3.12 18.35
CA ALA A 81 -16.60 2.95 19.65
C ALA A 81 -15.64 2.46 20.75
N LEU A 82 -14.65 1.63 20.39
CA LEU A 82 -13.64 1.10 21.32
C LEU A 82 -12.41 2.02 21.49
N LYS A 83 -12.32 3.17 20.81
CA LYS A 83 -11.25 4.15 21.06
C LYS A 83 -11.49 4.83 22.41
N PRO A 84 -10.56 4.76 23.38
CA PRO A 84 -10.75 5.43 24.66
C PRO A 84 -10.90 6.94 24.48
N ARG A 85 -12.06 7.48 24.88
CA ARG A 85 -12.26 8.93 24.95
C ARG A 85 -11.46 9.50 26.13
N ALA A 86 -10.22 9.90 25.85
CA ALA A 86 -9.49 10.82 26.71
C ALA A 86 -10.25 12.17 26.75
N HIS A 87 -11.00 12.41 27.83
CA HIS A 87 -11.80 13.62 27.99
C HIS A 87 -10.91 14.75 28.53
N GLY A 88 -10.72 15.83 27.75
CA GLY A 88 -9.90 16.95 28.26
C GLY A 88 -9.54 18.09 27.31
N VAL A 89 -10.47 18.62 26.51
CA VAL A 89 -10.60 20.05 26.10
C VAL A 89 -11.80 20.17 25.14
N PRO A 90 -12.66 21.21 25.27
CA PRO A 90 -13.70 21.50 24.28
C PRO A 90 -13.23 22.51 23.22
N GLN A 91 -13.27 22.11 21.95
CA GLN A 91 -13.45 23.05 20.85
C GLN A 91 -14.47 22.45 19.86
N ALA A 92 -15.31 23.30 19.27
CA ALA A 92 -16.50 22.89 18.54
C ALA A 92 -16.39 23.19 17.02
N VAL A 93 -17.42 22.75 16.29
CA VAL A 93 -17.78 23.13 14.92
C VAL A 93 -16.78 22.82 13.79
N ALA A 94 -16.85 21.59 13.29
CA ALA A 94 -16.77 21.32 11.85
C ALA A 94 -17.70 20.13 11.52
N ALA A 95 -18.90 20.44 11.05
CA ALA A 95 -19.87 19.46 10.54
C ALA A 95 -20.30 19.87 9.13
N ALA A 96 -20.57 18.86 8.29
CA ALA A 96 -20.62 18.95 6.83
C ALA A 96 -19.24 19.26 6.18
N ALA A 97 -18.92 18.77 4.98
CA ALA A 97 -19.81 18.11 4.02
C ALA A 97 -19.17 16.89 3.33
N ALA A 98 -20.02 15.97 2.88
CA ALA A 98 -19.90 15.41 1.54
C ALA A 98 -21.08 16.00 0.73
N PRO A 99 -20.83 16.45 -0.50
CA PRO A 99 -21.42 15.74 -1.63
C PRO A 99 -20.35 15.18 -2.58
N ALA A 100 -20.80 14.57 -3.68
CA ALA A 100 -20.02 13.73 -4.56
C ALA A 100 -19.27 14.48 -5.69
N VAL A 101 -18.41 13.71 -6.36
CA VAL A 101 -17.80 13.86 -7.70
C VAL A 101 -16.84 15.03 -8.00
N GLU A 102 -15.70 14.60 -8.57
CA GLU A 102 -14.82 15.25 -9.56
C GLU A 102 -14.07 16.57 -9.25
N GLU A 103 -12.94 16.63 -9.98
CA GLU A 103 -12.13 17.79 -10.36
C GLU A 103 -11.19 18.48 -9.34
N VAL A 104 -10.13 19.02 -9.95
CA VAL A 104 -8.94 19.77 -9.49
C VAL A 104 -9.31 20.88 -8.47
N GLU A 105 -8.55 21.13 -7.38
CA GLU A 105 -7.37 22.03 -7.36
C GLU A 105 -6.57 21.97 -6.03
N GLU A 106 -5.43 22.68 -5.98
CA GLU A 106 -4.56 22.93 -4.80
C GLU A 106 -5.23 23.89 -3.78
N PRO A 107 -4.81 23.96 -2.47
CA PRO A 107 -3.46 24.42 -2.11
C PRO A 107 -2.83 23.90 -0.79
N ALA A 108 -1.60 24.39 -0.54
CA ALA A 108 -0.85 24.39 0.73
C ALA A 108 -1.54 25.24 1.84
N ALA A 109 -1.07 25.35 3.09
CA ALA A 109 0.20 24.97 3.76
C ALA A 109 -0.08 24.66 5.26
N GLU A 110 0.84 24.52 6.22
CA GLU A 110 2.32 24.63 6.33
C GLU A 110 2.79 23.51 7.32
N GLU A 111 3.88 23.46 8.11
CA GLU A 111 4.94 24.38 8.54
C GLU A 111 6.32 23.68 8.50
N GLU A 112 7.39 24.41 8.15
CA GLU A 112 8.77 24.13 8.61
C GLU A 112 9.46 25.47 8.95
N PRO A 113 10.31 25.54 10.00
CA PRO A 113 10.86 26.82 10.47
C PRO A 113 11.99 27.34 9.57
N ALA A 114 11.77 28.49 8.95
CA ALA A 114 12.81 29.22 8.23
C ALA A 114 13.84 29.86 9.17
N TRP A 115 15.13 29.78 8.80
CA TRP A 115 16.19 30.81 8.89
C TRP A 115 17.39 30.30 8.04
N ALA A 116 18.11 31.09 7.25
CA ALA A 116 18.08 32.53 7.04
C ALA A 116 18.28 32.91 5.55
N GLU A 117 17.95 34.15 5.20
CA GLU A 117 18.19 34.75 3.88
C GLU A 117 19.64 35.21 3.68
N GLU A 118 20.10 35.28 2.43
CA GLU A 118 20.85 36.44 1.94
C GLU A 118 20.54 36.68 0.44
N PRO A 119 20.40 37.94 -0.03
CA PRO A 119 19.80 38.23 -1.33
C PRO A 119 20.80 38.34 -2.50
N VAL A 120 20.35 37.98 -3.70
CA VAL A 120 21.12 38.17 -4.95
C VAL A 120 20.91 39.57 -5.52
N ALA A 121 21.99 40.37 -5.58
CA ALA A 121 22.02 41.65 -6.31
C ALA A 121 22.85 41.52 -7.61
N PRO A 122 22.38 42.01 -8.77
CA PRO A 122 23.08 41.85 -10.05
C PRO A 122 24.17 42.93 -10.27
N ALA A 123 25.30 42.52 -10.84
CA ALA A 123 26.41 43.40 -11.24
C ALA A 123 26.99 42.98 -12.62
N PRO A 124 27.65 43.89 -13.37
CA PRO A 124 27.57 43.85 -14.84
C PRO A 124 28.83 43.36 -15.60
N VAL A 125 28.65 43.22 -16.91
CA VAL A 125 29.67 42.80 -17.90
C VAL A 125 30.79 43.85 -18.06
N ALA A 126 32.06 43.44 -17.89
CA ALA A 126 33.22 44.23 -18.33
C ALA A 126 34.48 43.38 -18.64
N ALA A 127 35.22 43.80 -19.67
CA ALA A 127 36.67 43.64 -19.90
C ALA A 127 37.39 42.26 -19.73
N ARG A 128 37.72 41.66 -20.89
CA ARG A 128 39.07 41.06 -21.16
C ARG A 128 40.14 42.19 -21.29
N PRO A 129 41.47 41.94 -21.43
CA PRO A 129 42.21 40.66 -21.54
C PRO A 129 43.50 40.54 -20.67
N THR A 130 44.14 39.37 -20.64
CA THR A 130 45.56 39.17 -21.06
C THR A 130 45.93 37.67 -21.15
N ARG A 131 47.07 37.37 -21.79
CA ARG A 131 47.67 36.05 -22.12
C ARG A 131 49.12 36.05 -21.54
N PRO A 132 49.98 34.99 -21.64
CA PRO A 132 49.79 33.63 -22.18
C PRO A 132 50.49 32.48 -21.37
N VAL A 133 50.54 31.28 -21.98
CA VAL A 133 51.46 30.13 -21.74
C VAL A 133 51.28 29.25 -20.49
N ALA A 134 50.67 28.08 -20.70
CA ALA A 134 51.15 26.78 -20.22
C ALA A 134 50.64 25.66 -21.15
N ALA A 135 51.31 24.51 -21.19
CA ALA A 135 50.90 23.34 -21.99
C ALA A 135 49.80 22.52 -21.27
N PRO A 136 48.97 21.72 -21.98
CA PRO A 136 47.84 21.02 -21.37
C PRO A 136 48.27 19.82 -20.51
N PRO A 137 47.78 19.71 -19.25
CA PRO A 137 47.73 18.43 -18.55
C PRO A 137 46.74 17.47 -19.25
N PRO A 138 46.91 16.14 -19.11
CA PRO A 138 46.03 15.17 -19.75
C PRO A 138 44.60 15.24 -19.20
N ALA A 139 43.61 14.88 -20.01
CA ALA A 139 42.23 14.77 -19.59
C ALA A 139 42.09 13.74 -18.46
N ALA A 140 41.74 14.20 -17.27
CA ALA A 140 41.30 13.31 -16.19
C ALA A 140 40.05 12.54 -16.67
N PRO A 141 39.98 11.22 -16.46
CA PRO A 141 38.82 10.45 -16.88
C PRO A 141 37.58 10.99 -16.17
N ALA A 142 36.54 11.31 -16.95
CA ALA A 142 35.25 11.68 -16.39
C ALA A 142 34.78 10.53 -15.48
N LYS A 143 34.56 10.82 -14.20
CA LYS A 143 33.93 9.86 -13.28
C LYS A 143 32.62 9.43 -13.94
N PRO A 144 32.33 8.12 -14.08
CA PRO A 144 31.12 7.67 -14.74
C PRO A 144 29.93 8.32 -14.06
N ALA A 145 29.12 9.05 -14.84
CA ALA A 145 27.94 9.70 -14.32
C ALA A 145 27.05 8.63 -13.69
N ARG A 146 26.78 8.75 -12.39
CA ARG A 146 25.90 7.82 -11.68
C ARG A 146 24.57 7.81 -12.43
N PRO A 147 24.06 6.65 -12.89
CA PRO A 147 22.86 6.62 -13.73
C PRO A 147 21.73 7.33 -12.99
N ALA A 148 21.03 8.22 -13.71
CA ALA A 148 19.94 8.99 -13.13
C ALA A 148 18.88 8.03 -12.56
N PRO A 149 18.28 8.33 -11.39
CA PRO A 149 17.27 7.46 -10.81
C PRO A 149 16.10 7.33 -11.80
N PHE A 150 15.73 6.08 -12.10
CA PHE A 150 14.66 5.79 -13.05
C PHE A 150 13.33 6.37 -12.54
N ASN A 151 12.86 7.44 -13.20
CA ASN A 151 11.66 8.14 -12.77
C ASN A 151 10.41 7.47 -13.36
N VAL A 152 9.72 6.67 -12.56
CA VAL A 152 8.45 6.02 -12.93
C VAL A 152 7.42 7.05 -13.43
N ALA A 153 7.43 8.28 -12.91
CA ALA A 153 6.48 9.32 -13.30
C ALA A 153 6.66 9.86 -14.75
N THR A 154 7.76 9.51 -15.44
CA THR A 154 7.94 9.83 -16.87
C THR A 154 7.41 8.74 -17.82
N LEU A 155 6.87 7.64 -17.29
CA LEU A 155 6.23 6.57 -18.08
C LEU A 155 4.76 6.90 -18.39
N SER A 156 4.17 6.16 -19.32
CA SER A 156 2.72 6.20 -19.57
C SER A 156 1.91 5.81 -18.32
N ALA A 157 0.70 6.34 -18.17
CA ALA A 157 -0.16 6.07 -17.01
C ALA A 157 -0.40 4.57 -16.77
N GLU A 158 -0.55 3.78 -17.84
CA GLU A 158 -0.70 2.32 -17.75
C GLU A 158 0.52 1.64 -17.12
N LEU A 159 1.74 2.04 -17.51
CA LEU A 159 2.98 1.55 -16.91
C LEU A 159 3.15 2.06 -15.48
N GLN A 160 2.80 3.32 -15.18
CA GLN A 160 2.80 3.84 -13.80
C GLN A 160 1.89 3.01 -12.89
N ASP A 161 0.69 2.67 -13.35
CA ASP A 161 -0.22 1.80 -12.60
C ASP A 161 0.26 0.35 -12.53
N LEU A 162 0.98 -0.15 -13.53
CA LEU A 162 1.62 -1.45 -13.47
C LEU A 162 2.75 -1.48 -12.42
N HIS A 163 3.57 -0.43 -12.34
CA HIS A 163 4.55 -0.21 -11.27
C HIS A 163 3.89 -0.08 -9.87
N ARG A 164 2.79 0.67 -9.74
CA ARG A 164 2.00 0.78 -8.49
C ARG A 164 1.39 -0.56 -8.07
N ARG A 165 0.88 -1.36 -9.02
CA ARG A 165 0.40 -2.73 -8.77
C ARG A 165 1.56 -3.64 -8.33
N ALA A 166 2.69 -3.58 -9.01
CA ALA A 166 3.88 -4.38 -8.71
C ALA A 166 4.42 -4.08 -7.31
N ASN A 167 4.57 -2.81 -6.93
CA ASN A 167 5.01 -2.43 -5.59
C ASN A 167 4.09 -3.03 -4.50
N ARG A 168 2.76 -2.93 -4.66
CA ARG A 168 1.79 -3.50 -3.70
C ARG A 168 1.85 -5.02 -3.63
N VAL A 169 1.96 -5.72 -4.76
CA VAL A 169 2.04 -7.20 -4.77
C VAL A 169 3.36 -7.69 -4.16
N ALA A 170 4.48 -7.02 -4.42
CA ALA A 170 5.76 -7.32 -3.76
C ALA A 170 5.66 -7.14 -2.23
N LYS A 171 5.03 -6.06 -1.76
CA LYS A 171 4.81 -5.83 -0.32
C LYS A 171 4.00 -6.97 0.31
N VAL A 172 2.85 -7.30 -0.28
CA VAL A 172 1.96 -8.36 0.23
C VAL A 172 2.67 -9.71 0.25
N ALA A 173 3.44 -10.06 -0.79
CA ALA A 173 4.18 -11.32 -0.84
C ALA A 173 5.21 -11.46 0.28
N MET A 174 5.92 -10.37 0.64
CA MET A 174 6.87 -10.40 1.75
C MET A 174 6.17 -10.43 3.12
N GLN A 175 4.99 -9.81 3.25
CA GLN A 175 4.16 -9.94 4.46
C GLN A 175 3.62 -11.36 4.63
N ASP A 176 3.16 -12.00 3.55
CA ASP A 176 2.64 -13.36 3.53
C ASP A 176 3.72 -14.38 3.96
N ILE A 177 4.91 -14.33 3.35
CA ILE A 177 6.07 -15.16 3.75
C ILE A 177 6.39 -14.99 5.25
N LYS A 178 6.33 -13.76 5.77
CA LYS A 178 6.60 -13.46 7.19
C LYS A 178 5.52 -14.00 8.14
N LEU A 179 4.27 -14.04 7.71
CA LEU A 179 3.15 -14.61 8.49
C LEU A 179 3.11 -16.13 8.41
N LEU A 180 3.49 -16.72 7.27
CA LEU A 180 3.58 -18.16 7.08
C LEU A 180 4.73 -18.79 7.86
N ARG A 181 5.87 -18.10 8.02
CA ARG A 181 7.05 -18.62 8.72
C ARG A 181 7.77 -17.58 9.59
N PRO A 182 7.19 -17.16 10.74
CA PRO A 182 7.82 -16.19 11.63
C PRO A 182 9.18 -16.67 12.19
N ASP A 183 9.32 -17.97 12.46
CA ASP A 183 10.51 -18.54 13.11
C ASP A 183 11.70 -18.63 12.14
N ASP A 184 11.47 -19.06 10.89
CA ASP A 184 12.49 -19.05 9.82
C ASP A 184 12.92 -17.61 9.48
N VAL A 185 12.04 -16.61 9.61
CA VAL A 185 12.43 -15.19 9.44
C VAL A 185 13.34 -14.73 10.57
N GLN A 186 13.02 -15.04 11.84
CA GLN A 186 13.87 -14.67 12.98
C GLN A 186 15.25 -15.33 12.91
N LEU A 187 15.29 -16.65 12.72
CA LEU A 187 16.56 -17.37 12.53
C LEU A 187 17.33 -16.89 11.29
N GLY A 188 16.62 -16.52 10.21
CA GLY A 188 17.23 -15.93 9.02
C GLY A 188 17.89 -14.57 9.29
N GLN A 189 17.28 -13.72 10.13
CA GLN A 189 17.86 -12.44 10.55
C GLN A 189 19.10 -12.65 11.43
N GLU A 190 19.03 -13.57 12.40
CA GLU A 190 20.14 -13.87 13.32
C GLU A 190 21.35 -14.49 12.60
N HIS A 191 21.12 -15.44 11.70
CA HIS A 191 22.17 -16.14 10.95
C HIS A 191 22.56 -15.46 9.62
N LYS A 192 21.87 -14.38 9.23
CA LYS A 192 22.04 -13.66 7.96
C LYS A 192 21.92 -14.54 6.71
N ASP A 193 20.96 -15.46 6.70
CA ASP A 193 20.75 -16.45 5.63
C ASP A 193 19.31 -16.54 5.09
N ILE A 194 18.53 -15.44 5.20
CA ILE A 194 17.11 -15.35 4.77
C ILE A 194 16.88 -15.94 3.36
N CYS A 195 17.70 -15.55 2.37
CA CYS A 195 17.55 -16.04 1.00
C CYS A 195 17.82 -17.56 0.83
N HIS A 196 18.59 -18.17 1.74
CA HIS A 196 18.80 -19.63 1.75
C HIS A 196 17.67 -20.35 2.50
N ARG A 197 17.30 -19.86 3.69
CA ARG A 197 16.34 -20.49 4.60
C ARG A 197 14.90 -20.46 4.07
N LEU A 198 14.47 -19.31 3.53
CA LEU A 198 13.13 -19.11 2.98
C LEU A 198 13.04 -19.34 1.46
N ARG A 199 14.11 -19.85 0.84
CA ARG A 199 14.27 -19.99 -0.61
C ARG A 199 13.04 -20.56 -1.32
N SER A 200 12.44 -21.62 -0.78
CA SER A 200 11.27 -22.28 -1.41
C SER A 200 10.09 -21.34 -1.62
N ASP A 201 9.84 -20.43 -0.69
CA ASP A 201 8.68 -19.54 -0.72
C ASP A 201 9.00 -18.21 -1.40
N ILE A 202 10.25 -17.73 -1.27
CA ILE A 202 10.77 -16.63 -2.08
C ILE A 202 10.77 -17.00 -3.58
N ASP A 203 11.21 -18.21 -3.97
CA ASP A 203 11.20 -18.69 -5.36
C ASP A 203 9.76 -18.75 -5.93
N LYS A 204 8.78 -19.23 -5.14
CA LYS A 204 7.36 -19.26 -5.54
C LYS A 204 6.80 -17.85 -5.72
N ALA A 205 7.00 -16.98 -4.73
CA ALA A 205 6.54 -15.59 -4.76
C ALA A 205 7.18 -14.81 -5.91
N ARG A 206 8.48 -14.98 -6.15
CA ARG A 206 9.21 -14.35 -7.24
C ARG A 206 8.71 -14.83 -8.60
N LYS A 207 8.53 -16.14 -8.79
CA LYS A 207 7.97 -16.71 -10.03
C LYS A 207 6.57 -16.18 -10.34
N GLU A 208 5.71 -16.04 -9.34
CA GLU A 208 4.35 -15.52 -9.51
C GLU A 208 4.32 -14.00 -9.75
N TYR A 209 5.20 -13.26 -9.06
CA TYR A 209 5.43 -11.84 -9.30
C TYR A 209 5.93 -11.59 -10.73
N ASP A 210 7.01 -12.24 -11.12
CA ASP A 210 7.63 -12.12 -12.44
C ASP A 210 6.60 -12.45 -13.54
N ARG A 211 5.78 -13.51 -13.36
CA ARG A 211 4.69 -13.90 -14.28
C ARG A 211 3.63 -12.80 -14.45
N ARG A 212 3.31 -12.04 -13.41
CA ARG A 212 2.30 -10.95 -13.45
C ARG A 212 2.84 -9.63 -13.99
N PHE A 213 4.15 -9.41 -13.90
CA PHE A 213 4.79 -8.12 -14.17
C PHE A 213 5.86 -8.17 -15.27
N GLN A 214 5.78 -9.15 -16.18
CA GLN A 214 6.72 -9.33 -17.31
C GLN A 214 7.00 -8.04 -18.08
N ALA A 215 5.96 -7.25 -18.37
CA ALA A 215 6.07 -5.99 -19.12
C ALA A 215 6.81 -4.83 -18.41
N ILE A 216 7.25 -5.00 -17.16
CA ILE A 216 8.12 -4.04 -16.45
C ILE A 216 9.44 -4.66 -15.96
N GLN A 217 9.75 -5.92 -16.28
CA GLN A 217 11.01 -6.57 -15.87
C GLN A 217 12.26 -5.91 -16.50
N GLU A 218 12.10 -5.22 -17.62
CA GLU A 218 13.18 -4.49 -18.30
C GLU A 218 13.51 -3.14 -17.62
N HIS A 219 12.68 -2.68 -16.67
CA HIS A 219 12.93 -1.45 -15.93
C HIS A 219 13.82 -1.72 -14.70
N PRO A 220 14.79 -0.84 -14.37
CA PRO A 220 15.82 -1.08 -13.36
C PRO A 220 15.33 -0.86 -11.91
N VAL A 221 14.15 -1.39 -11.56
CA VAL A 221 13.49 -1.15 -10.26
C VAL A 221 13.02 -2.46 -9.62
N ASP A 222 13.82 -2.97 -8.68
CA ASP A 222 13.52 -4.21 -7.96
C ASP A 222 12.67 -3.97 -6.70
N TYR A 223 11.36 -3.78 -6.86
CA TYR A 223 10.44 -3.68 -5.72
C TYR A 223 10.45 -4.91 -4.82
N PHE A 224 10.74 -6.09 -5.40
CA PHE A 224 10.73 -7.36 -4.70
C PHE A 224 11.90 -7.43 -3.70
N ARG A 225 13.11 -7.06 -4.13
CA ARG A 225 14.28 -6.91 -3.26
C ARG A 225 14.08 -5.85 -2.18
N SER A 226 13.54 -4.68 -2.52
CA SER A 226 13.31 -3.61 -1.54
C SER A 226 12.39 -4.04 -0.40
N TRP A 227 11.22 -4.63 -0.73
CA TRP A 227 10.31 -5.14 0.30
C TRP A 227 10.87 -6.36 1.05
N MET A 228 11.74 -7.17 0.43
CA MET A 228 12.40 -8.28 1.09
C MET A 228 13.34 -7.80 2.22
N VAL A 229 14.13 -6.75 1.94
CA VAL A 229 14.98 -6.11 2.96
C VAL A 229 14.11 -5.49 4.06
N GLU A 230 13.10 -4.70 3.70
CA GLU A 230 12.31 -3.94 4.68
C GLU A 230 11.43 -4.84 5.58
N ILE A 231 10.86 -5.93 5.03
CA ILE A 231 9.90 -6.78 5.76
C ILE A 231 10.55 -8.06 6.32
N LEU A 232 11.31 -8.80 5.51
CA LEU A 232 11.94 -10.06 5.97
C LEU A 232 13.23 -9.78 6.74
N ALA A 233 14.07 -8.85 6.28
CA ALA A 233 15.35 -8.53 6.92
C ALA A 233 15.30 -7.33 7.90
N GLY A 234 14.11 -6.75 8.12
CA GLY A 234 13.90 -5.66 9.09
C GLY A 234 14.62 -4.35 8.77
N GLY A 235 15.08 -4.18 7.53
CA GLY A 235 15.90 -3.05 7.06
C GLY A 235 17.39 -3.35 6.91
N ASP A 236 17.90 -4.46 7.46
CA ASP A 236 19.30 -4.85 7.26
C ASP A 236 19.49 -5.54 5.88
N VAL A 237 20.36 -4.98 5.04
CA VAL A 237 20.68 -5.56 3.74
C VAL A 237 21.58 -6.80 3.88
N ASP A 238 22.42 -6.86 4.91
CA ASP A 238 23.35 -7.97 5.11
C ASP A 238 22.63 -9.22 5.62
N ALA A 239 21.54 -9.05 6.40
CA ALA A 239 20.73 -10.15 6.92
C ALA A 239 20.00 -10.95 5.82
N LEU A 240 19.90 -10.40 4.60
CA LEU A 240 19.38 -11.11 3.43
C LEU A 240 20.24 -12.34 3.06
N GLY A 241 21.55 -12.27 3.32
CA GLY A 241 22.55 -13.22 2.84
C GLY A 241 22.91 -13.00 1.37
N GLU A 242 23.48 -14.03 0.72
CA GLU A 242 23.72 -14.02 -0.72
C GLU A 242 22.38 -14.00 -1.48
N TYR A 243 22.12 -12.91 -2.22
CA TYR A 243 20.90 -12.72 -3.00
C TYR A 243 21.04 -13.40 -4.38
N PRO A 244 20.37 -14.55 -4.64
CA PRO A 244 20.68 -15.40 -5.79
C PRO A 244 19.93 -14.99 -7.08
N TYR A 245 19.16 -13.89 -7.04
CA TYR A 245 18.29 -13.48 -8.15
C TYR A 245 18.94 -12.38 -8.98
N PRO A 246 18.72 -12.37 -10.31
CA PRO A 246 19.11 -11.23 -11.13
C PRO A 246 18.30 -10.00 -10.70
N SER A 247 18.98 -9.01 -10.13
CA SER A 247 18.46 -7.64 -10.06
C SER A 247 18.39 -7.09 -11.49
N PRO A 248 17.33 -6.37 -11.87
CA PRO A 248 17.23 -5.72 -13.18
C PRO A 248 18.30 -4.61 -13.28
N VAL A 249 19.43 -4.96 -13.86
CA VAL A 249 20.53 -4.01 -14.14
C VAL A 249 20.13 -3.09 -15.29
N PRO A 250 20.34 -1.76 -15.18
CA PRO A 250 20.20 -0.88 -16.33
C PRO A 250 21.25 -1.27 -17.39
N ARG A 251 20.79 -1.46 -18.63
CA ARG A 251 21.64 -1.56 -19.84
C ARG A 251 21.81 -0.19 -20.48
#